data_AF-A0A5T8HGR3-F1
#
_entry.id   AF-A0A5T8HGR3-F1
#
_cell.length_a   1.000
_cell.length_b   1.000
_cell.length_c   1.000
_cell.angle_alpha   90.00
_cell.angle_beta   90.00
_cell.angle_gamma   90.00
#
_symmetry.space_group_name_H-M   'P 1'
#
loop_
_entity.id
_entity.type
_entity.pdbx_description
1 polymer ?
#
loop_
_entity_poly.entity_id
_entity_poly.type
_entity_poly.pdbx_seq_one_letter_code
_entity_poly.pdbx_strand_id
1 'polypeptide(L)'
;AYKKGSSIKTNAQVHLHTKYLLKMDFENFFPSITPRLFFSKLRLANIDLTADDKVLLENILFFKSKRNSNLRLSIGAPSSPLISNFVMYFWDIEVQEICSKIGVNYTRYADDLTFSTNNKDVLFDIPDMLENVLPKYSLGRIRINHEKTVFSSKGHNRHVTGITLTNDNKLSIGRERKRKISAMIHHFINGKLSTDECNKLVGLLAFAKNIEPSFYKSM
;
A
#
# COMPACT_ATOMS: atom_id res chain seq x y z
N ALA A 1 -5.14 0.01 3.31
CA ALA A 1 -5.73 0.53 2.05
C ALA A 1 -7.21 0.14 1.92
N TYR A 2 -7.96 0.81 1.03
CA TYR A 2 -9.32 0.42 0.61
C TYR A 2 -10.35 0.22 1.74
N LYS A 3 -10.21 0.97 2.82
CA LYS A 3 -11.19 1.08 3.91
C LYS A 3 -11.66 2.53 3.98
N LYS A 4 -12.90 2.75 4.42
CA LYS A 4 -13.43 4.11 4.64
C LYS A 4 -12.48 4.88 5.57
N GLY A 5 -12.09 6.09 5.19
CA GLY A 5 -11.14 6.92 5.93
C GLY A 5 -9.65 6.59 5.72
N SER A 6 -9.30 5.52 5.00
CA SER A 6 -7.91 5.27 4.61
C SER A 6 -7.51 6.12 3.41
N SER A 7 -6.30 6.68 3.44
CA SER A 7 -5.72 7.41 2.31
C SER A 7 -4.20 7.23 2.30
N ILE A 8 -3.57 7.48 1.16
CA ILE A 8 -2.11 7.52 1.08
C ILE A 8 -1.52 8.58 2.02
N LYS A 9 -2.27 9.67 2.29
CA LYS A 9 -1.89 10.73 3.24
C LYS A 9 -1.81 10.21 4.66
N THR A 10 -2.89 9.59 5.14
CA THR A 10 -2.95 9.03 6.49
C THR A 10 -1.94 7.91 6.67
N ASN A 11 -1.69 7.11 5.61
CA ASN A 11 -0.60 6.14 5.60
C ASN A 11 0.77 6.79 5.81
N ALA A 12 1.11 7.82 5.02
CA ALA A 12 2.38 8.54 5.15
C ALA A 12 2.55 9.24 6.50
N GLN A 13 1.46 9.73 7.13
CA GLN A 13 1.51 10.41 8.43
C GLN A 13 2.04 9.53 9.55
N VAL A 14 1.76 8.22 9.54
CA VAL A 14 2.24 7.27 10.57
C VAL A 14 3.77 7.24 10.66
N HIS A 15 4.46 7.52 9.55
CA HIS A 15 5.92 7.42 9.45
C HIS A 15 6.63 8.79 9.45
N LEU A 16 5.89 9.88 9.67
CA LEU A 16 6.38 11.25 9.47
C LEU A 16 7.53 11.63 10.42
N HIS A 17 7.42 11.19 11.68
CA HIS A 17 8.31 11.60 12.78
C HIS A 17 9.42 10.60 13.11
N THR A 18 9.64 9.61 12.24
CA THR A 18 10.71 8.61 12.42
C THR A 18 11.94 8.97 11.60
N LYS A 19 13.10 8.36 11.89
CA LYS A 19 14.37 8.60 11.20
C LYS A 19 14.66 7.55 10.12
N TYR A 20 14.30 6.30 10.37
CA TYR A 20 14.57 5.16 9.50
C TYR A 20 13.26 4.65 8.92
N LEU A 21 13.30 4.25 7.65
CA LEU A 21 12.17 3.78 6.87
C LEU A 21 12.58 2.52 6.11
N LEU A 22 11.76 1.49 6.17
CA LEU A 22 11.86 0.30 5.35
C LEU A 22 10.56 0.18 4.57
N LYS A 23 10.68 0.05 3.25
CA LYS A 23 9.58 -0.28 2.37
C LYS A 23 9.77 -1.66 1.80
N MET A 24 8.70 -2.42 1.75
CA MET A 24 8.66 -3.74 1.16
C MET A 24 7.39 -3.86 0.32
N ASP A 25 7.37 -4.81 -0.59
CA ASP A 25 6.24 -5.09 -1.48
C ASP A 25 6.05 -6.61 -1.55
N PHE A 26 4.85 -7.06 -1.90
CA PHE A 26 4.61 -8.48 -2.17
C PHE A 26 4.67 -8.79 -3.67
N GLU A 27 5.31 -9.90 -4.03
CA GLU A 27 5.31 -10.37 -5.41
C GLU A 27 3.92 -10.84 -5.85
N ASN A 28 3.43 -10.29 -6.96
CA ASN A 28 2.18 -10.72 -7.60
C ASN A 28 1.03 -10.87 -6.58
N PHE A 29 0.90 -9.93 -5.65
CA PHE A 29 0.10 -10.07 -4.43
C PHE A 29 -1.31 -10.60 -4.67
N PHE A 30 -2.11 -9.92 -5.51
CA PHE A 30 -3.48 -10.37 -5.83
C PHE A 30 -3.48 -11.76 -6.51
N PRO A 31 -2.71 -12.00 -7.61
CA PRO A 31 -2.59 -13.34 -8.19
C PRO A 31 -2.16 -14.46 -7.23
N SER A 32 -1.44 -14.16 -6.15
CA SER A 32 -0.99 -15.11 -5.14
C SER A 32 -2.11 -15.55 -4.18
N ILE A 33 -3.23 -14.81 -4.15
CA ILE A 33 -4.41 -15.14 -3.33
C ILE A 33 -5.33 -16.10 -4.10
N THR A 34 -5.55 -17.28 -3.52
CA THR A 34 -6.32 -18.38 -4.13
C THR A 34 -7.60 -18.68 -3.34
N PRO A 35 -8.60 -19.37 -3.92
CA PRO A 35 -9.80 -19.78 -3.20
C PRO A 35 -9.48 -20.60 -1.94
N ARG A 36 -8.53 -21.56 -2.06
CA ARG A 36 -8.06 -22.36 -0.93
C ARG A 36 -7.58 -21.50 0.24
N LEU A 37 -6.80 -20.46 -0.07
CA LEU A 37 -6.31 -19.53 0.95
C LEU A 37 -7.46 -18.75 1.57
N PHE A 38 -8.33 -18.15 0.76
CA PHE A 38 -9.49 -17.40 1.25
C PHE A 38 -10.40 -18.24 2.16
N PHE A 39 -10.78 -19.45 1.76
CA PHE A 39 -11.60 -20.33 2.58
C PHE A 39 -10.89 -20.82 3.84
N SER A 40 -9.56 -20.96 3.83
CA SER A 40 -8.81 -21.23 5.06
C SER A 40 -8.91 -20.09 6.08
N LYS A 41 -8.99 -18.84 5.59
CA LYS A 41 -9.15 -17.65 6.45
C LYS A 41 -10.56 -17.49 7.00
N LEU A 42 -11.58 -17.86 6.21
CA LEU A 42 -12.96 -17.94 6.70
C LEU A 42 -13.09 -18.94 7.84
N ARG A 43 -12.49 -20.13 7.70
CA ARG A 43 -12.45 -21.13 8.79
C ARG A 43 -11.73 -20.60 10.03
N LEU A 44 -10.57 -19.95 9.86
CA LEU A 44 -9.84 -19.34 10.97
C LEU A 44 -10.64 -18.24 11.69
N ALA A 45 -11.52 -17.55 10.95
CA ALA A 45 -12.41 -16.53 11.50
C ALA A 45 -13.73 -17.10 12.06
N ASN A 46 -13.90 -18.42 12.13
CA ASN A 46 -15.14 -19.10 12.52
C ASN A 46 -16.36 -18.66 11.70
N ILE A 47 -16.16 -18.44 10.40
CA ILE A 47 -17.24 -18.13 9.45
C ILE A 47 -17.57 -19.40 8.68
N ASP A 48 -18.72 -19.99 9.00
CA ASP A 48 -19.25 -21.14 8.31
C ASP A 48 -20.05 -20.73 7.07
N LEU A 49 -19.84 -21.48 5.99
CA LEU A 49 -20.51 -21.28 4.71
C LEU A 49 -21.06 -22.61 4.22
N THR A 50 -22.25 -22.56 3.60
CA THR A 50 -22.82 -23.71 2.91
C THR A 50 -21.95 -24.14 1.72
N ALA A 51 -22.20 -25.34 1.17
CA ALA A 51 -21.51 -25.78 -0.04
C ALA A 51 -21.81 -24.84 -1.22
N ASP A 52 -23.05 -24.40 -1.36
CA ASP A 52 -23.50 -23.50 -2.42
C ASP A 52 -22.85 -22.12 -2.32
N ASP A 53 -22.75 -21.55 -1.12
CA ASP A 53 -22.06 -20.28 -0.88
C ASP A 53 -20.58 -20.36 -1.30
N LYS A 54 -19.90 -21.49 -1.01
CA LYS A 54 -18.50 -21.68 -1.39
C LYS A 54 -18.34 -21.70 -2.90
N VAL A 55 -19.21 -22.42 -3.62
CA VAL A 55 -19.20 -22.46 -5.09
C VAL A 55 -19.46 -21.08 -5.67
N LEU A 56 -20.45 -20.36 -5.13
CA LEU A 56 -20.81 -19.01 -5.58
C LEU A 56 -19.65 -18.01 -5.37
N LEU A 57 -19.09 -17.95 -4.16
CA LEU A 57 -17.99 -17.06 -3.84
C LEU A 57 -16.73 -17.38 -4.64
N GLU A 58 -16.43 -18.66 -4.87
CA GLU A 58 -15.29 -19.06 -5.70
C GLU A 58 -15.43 -18.50 -7.13
N ASN A 59 -16.62 -18.62 -7.73
CA ASN A 59 -16.87 -18.18 -9.10
C ASN A 59 -16.98 -16.65 -9.26
N ILE A 60 -17.41 -15.93 -8.22
CA ILE A 60 -17.55 -14.46 -8.27
C ILE A 60 -16.24 -13.74 -7.92
N LEU A 61 -15.49 -14.27 -6.94
CA LEU A 61 -14.32 -13.57 -6.41
C LEU A 61 -13.04 -13.91 -7.18
N PHE A 62 -12.96 -15.09 -7.80
CA PHE A 62 -11.74 -15.58 -8.42
C PHE A 62 -11.92 -15.85 -9.91
N PHE A 63 -10.83 -15.75 -10.66
CA PHE A 63 -10.83 -15.99 -12.08
C PHE A 63 -9.60 -16.79 -12.52
N LYS A 64 -9.69 -17.40 -13.70
CA LYS A 64 -8.56 -18.00 -14.39
C LYS A 64 -8.09 -17.03 -15.48
N SER A 65 -6.80 -16.69 -15.50
CA SER A 65 -6.29 -15.80 -16.56
C SER A 65 -6.09 -16.53 -17.90
N LYS A 66 -5.96 -17.86 -17.85
CA LYS A 66 -5.82 -18.78 -18.98
C LYS A 66 -6.59 -20.05 -18.64
N ARG A 67 -7.08 -20.77 -19.65
CA ARG A 67 -7.88 -22.00 -19.47
C ARG A 67 -7.26 -23.00 -18.48
N ASN A 68 -5.92 -23.15 -18.52
CA ASN A 68 -5.16 -24.09 -17.68
C ASN A 68 -4.50 -23.44 -16.46
N SER A 69 -4.83 -22.19 -16.13
CA SER A 69 -4.31 -21.52 -14.93
C SER A 69 -5.17 -21.81 -13.69
N ASN A 70 -4.54 -21.68 -12.52
CA ASN A 70 -5.25 -21.76 -11.23
C ASN A 70 -6.15 -20.54 -11.03
N LEU A 71 -7.24 -20.73 -10.27
CA LEU A 71 -8.08 -19.64 -9.80
C LEU A 71 -7.28 -18.72 -8.87
N ARG A 72 -7.43 -17.42 -9.09
CA ARG A 72 -6.74 -16.37 -8.36
C ARG A 72 -7.55 -15.09 -8.31
N LEU A 73 -7.17 -14.20 -7.40
CA LEU A 73 -7.80 -12.89 -7.27
C LEU A 73 -7.36 -11.98 -8.43
N SER A 74 -8.28 -11.16 -8.94
CA SER A 74 -8.03 -10.26 -10.07
C SER A 74 -7.47 -8.91 -9.65
N ILE A 75 -6.57 -8.35 -10.46
CA ILE A 75 -6.15 -6.96 -10.31
C ILE A 75 -7.23 -6.09 -10.95
N GLY A 76 -7.82 -5.19 -10.17
CA GLY A 76 -8.84 -4.25 -10.64
C GLY A 76 -10.29 -4.69 -10.42
N ALA A 77 -10.56 -5.92 -9.97
CA ALA A 77 -11.91 -6.28 -9.57
C ALA A 77 -12.31 -5.55 -8.26
N PRO A 78 -13.54 -5.01 -8.16
CA PRO A 78 -13.95 -4.16 -7.04
C PRO A 78 -13.94 -4.87 -5.68
N SER A 79 -14.16 -6.18 -5.67
CA SER A 79 -14.11 -7.01 -4.46
C SER A 79 -12.68 -7.34 -4.01
N SER A 80 -11.72 -7.35 -4.92
CA SER A 80 -10.36 -7.85 -4.66
C SER A 80 -9.63 -7.10 -3.54
N PRO A 81 -9.72 -5.76 -3.44
CA PRO A 81 -9.17 -5.03 -2.30
C PRO A 81 -9.70 -5.47 -0.92
N LEU A 82 -10.98 -5.80 -0.83
CA LEU A 82 -11.60 -6.24 0.41
C LEU A 82 -11.11 -7.65 0.77
N ILE A 83 -11.11 -8.55 -0.22
CA ILE A 83 -10.67 -9.94 -0.05
C ILE A 83 -9.20 -10.01 0.35
N SER A 84 -8.33 -9.22 -0.28
CA SER A 84 -6.91 -9.21 0.06
C SER A 84 -6.65 -8.68 1.47
N ASN A 85 -7.38 -7.65 1.90
CA ASN A 85 -7.33 -7.18 3.28
C ASN A 85 -7.79 -8.23 4.29
N PHE A 86 -8.88 -8.95 3.99
CA PHE A 86 -9.38 -10.02 4.85
C PHE A 86 -8.35 -11.15 4.97
N VAL A 87 -7.77 -11.57 3.85
CA VAL A 87 -6.79 -12.67 3.84
C VAL A 87 -5.55 -12.36 4.68
N MET A 88 -5.12 -11.10 4.69
CA MET A 88 -3.95 -10.63 5.44
C MET A 88 -4.26 -10.30 6.91
N TYR A 89 -5.52 -10.23 7.33
CA TYR A 89 -5.91 -9.68 8.63
C TYR A 89 -5.17 -10.28 9.83
N PHE A 90 -5.18 -11.61 9.98
CA PHE A 90 -4.52 -12.26 11.11
C PHE A 90 -2.99 -12.13 11.06
N TRP A 91 -2.41 -12.12 9.86
CA TRP A 91 -0.98 -11.89 9.69
C TRP A 91 -0.60 -10.46 10.06
N ASP A 92 -1.42 -9.47 9.65
CA ASP A 92 -1.23 -8.07 10.02
C ASP A 92 -1.27 -7.86 11.55
N ILE A 93 -2.10 -8.62 12.27
CA ILE A 93 -2.16 -8.58 13.74
C ILE A 93 -0.82 -9.03 14.34
N GLU A 94 -0.30 -10.22 13.97
CA GLU A 94 0.97 -10.72 14.52
C GLU A 94 2.13 -9.78 14.15
N VAL A 95 2.17 -9.28 12.90
CA VAL A 95 3.21 -8.32 12.48
C VAL A 95 3.13 -7.02 13.27
N GLN A 96 1.92 -6.49 13.50
CA GLN A 96 1.73 -5.29 14.32
C GLN A 96 2.21 -5.51 15.76
N GLU A 97 1.90 -6.67 16.35
CA GLU A 97 2.35 -7.02 17.70
C GLU A 97 3.88 -7.12 17.79
N ILE A 98 4.50 -7.80 16.83
CA ILE A 98 5.96 -7.92 16.72
C ILE A 98 6.58 -6.52 16.62
N CYS A 99 6.11 -5.70 15.68
CA CYS A 99 6.64 -4.35 15.45
C CYS A 99 6.48 -3.47 16.70
N SER A 100 5.34 -3.56 17.39
CA SER A 100 5.08 -2.79 18.60
C SER A 100 6.07 -3.13 19.73
N LYS A 101 6.43 -4.42 19.88
CA LYS A 101 7.40 -4.89 20.90
C LYS A 101 8.81 -4.34 20.67
N ILE A 102 9.20 -4.08 19.42
CA ILE A 102 10.53 -3.56 19.05
C ILE A 102 10.53 -2.07 18.72
N GLY A 103 9.43 -1.36 18.95
CA GLY A 103 9.32 0.09 18.71
C GLY A 103 9.35 0.47 17.22
N VAL A 104 8.71 -0.33 16.38
CA VAL A 104 8.57 -0.09 14.93
C VAL A 104 7.11 0.24 14.61
N ASN A 105 6.90 1.33 13.87
CA ASN A 105 5.60 1.64 13.28
C ASN A 105 5.42 0.81 12.01
N TYR A 106 4.27 0.16 11.87
CA TYR A 106 3.92 -0.67 10.72
C TYR A 106 2.63 -0.17 10.06
N THR A 107 2.61 -0.15 8.73
CA THR A 107 1.39 -0.03 7.94
C THR A 107 1.44 -0.91 6.69
N ARG A 108 0.26 -1.33 6.24
CA ARG A 108 0.07 -1.98 4.94
C ARG A 108 -0.93 -1.24 4.08
N TYR A 109 -0.50 -0.86 2.89
CA TYR A 109 -1.33 -0.23 1.88
C TYR A 109 -1.41 -1.14 0.65
N ALA A 110 -2.32 -2.13 0.71
CA ALA A 110 -2.43 -3.19 -0.29
C ALA A 110 -1.24 -4.16 -0.21
N ASP A 111 -0.42 -4.22 -1.23
CA ASP A 111 0.85 -4.96 -1.32
C ASP A 111 2.05 -4.18 -0.74
N ASP A 112 1.99 -2.85 -0.76
CA ASP A 112 3.01 -2.00 -0.14
C ASP A 112 2.97 -2.14 1.39
N LEU A 113 4.11 -2.52 1.98
CA LEU A 113 4.37 -2.55 3.41
C LEU A 113 5.33 -1.41 3.75
N THR A 114 5.05 -0.69 4.84
CA THR A 114 5.94 0.38 5.31
C THR A 114 6.21 0.21 6.80
N PHE A 115 7.49 0.21 7.14
CA PHE A 115 8.01 0.12 8.49
C PHE A 115 8.85 1.35 8.80
N SER A 116 8.77 1.87 10.01
CA SER A 116 9.61 3.01 10.38
C SER A 116 9.90 3.08 11.87
N THR A 117 11.08 3.57 12.22
CA THR A 117 11.49 3.71 13.63
C THR A 117 12.52 4.83 13.81
N ASN A 118 12.75 5.22 15.06
CA ASN A 118 13.87 6.08 15.45
C ASN A 118 15.09 5.29 15.93
N ASN A 119 14.95 3.98 16.12
CA ASN A 119 16.02 3.09 16.56
C ASN A 119 16.83 2.64 15.33
N LYS A 120 18.14 2.83 15.39
CA LYS A 120 19.03 2.44 14.29
C LYS A 120 19.09 0.91 14.19
N ASP A 121 19.28 0.41 12.97
CA ASP A 121 19.55 -0.99 12.64
C ASP A 121 18.40 -2.00 12.90
N VAL A 122 17.41 -1.68 13.73
CA VAL A 122 16.23 -2.53 14.02
C VAL A 122 15.44 -2.98 12.77
N LEU A 123 15.45 -2.18 11.70
CA LEU A 123 14.68 -2.52 10.50
C LEU A 123 15.32 -3.66 9.69
N PHE A 124 16.60 -3.97 9.86
CA PHE A 124 17.28 -5.00 9.06
C PHE A 124 16.76 -6.41 9.34
N ASP A 125 16.24 -6.67 10.54
CA ASP A 125 15.69 -7.97 10.92
C ASP A 125 14.26 -8.18 10.41
N ILE A 126 13.56 -7.11 10.04
CA ILE A 126 12.13 -7.16 9.66
C ILE A 126 11.86 -8.13 8.50
N PRO A 127 12.61 -8.12 7.37
CA PRO A 127 12.34 -9.05 6.27
C PRO A 127 12.29 -10.51 6.70
N ASP A 128 13.33 -10.98 7.41
CA ASP A 128 13.42 -12.36 7.87
C ASP A 128 12.30 -12.69 8.87
N MET A 129 11.94 -11.75 9.75
CA MET A 129 10.81 -11.92 10.66
C MET A 129 9.50 -12.11 9.92
N LEU A 130 9.22 -11.31 8.89
CA LEU A 130 7.99 -11.41 8.10
C LEU A 130 7.90 -12.73 7.33
N GLU A 131 9.01 -13.19 6.77
CA GLU A 131 9.08 -14.48 6.06
C GLU A 131 8.78 -15.65 6.99
N ASN A 132 9.23 -15.58 8.24
CA ASN A 132 8.93 -16.61 9.24
C ASN A 132 7.46 -16.61 9.70
N VAL A 133 6.76 -15.47 9.57
CA VAL A 133 5.35 -15.34 9.99
C VAL A 133 4.37 -15.75 8.88
N LEU A 134 4.73 -15.58 7.61
CA LEU A 134 3.85 -15.93 6.47
C LEU A 134 3.36 -17.41 6.51
N PRO A 135 4.23 -18.43 6.69
CA PRO A 135 3.81 -19.83 6.72
C PRO A 135 2.83 -20.16 7.85
N LYS A 136 2.96 -19.54 9.03
CA LYS A 136 2.07 -19.75 10.19
C LYS A 136 0.60 -19.52 9.84
N TYR A 137 0.37 -18.63 8.87
CA TYR A 137 -0.95 -18.23 8.41
C TYR A 137 -1.35 -18.85 7.07
N SER A 138 -0.70 -19.93 6.64
CA SER A 138 -0.92 -20.53 5.30
C SER A 138 -0.66 -19.57 4.13
N LEU A 139 0.10 -18.48 4.36
CA LEU A 139 0.45 -17.49 3.35
C LEU A 139 1.73 -17.82 2.59
N GLY A 140 2.24 -19.06 2.65
CA GLY A 140 3.50 -19.47 2.01
C GLY A 140 3.55 -19.34 0.47
N ARG A 141 2.44 -18.98 -0.19
CA ARG A 141 2.42 -18.63 -1.63
C ARG A 141 2.64 -17.13 -1.88
N ILE A 142 2.43 -16.29 -0.87
CA ILE A 142 2.76 -14.86 -0.89
C ILE A 142 4.25 -14.75 -0.56
N ARG A 143 4.97 -13.98 -1.37
CA ARG A 143 6.41 -13.78 -1.20
C ARG A 143 6.71 -12.30 -1.13
N ILE A 144 7.72 -11.96 -0.34
CA ILE A 144 8.28 -10.62 -0.28
C ILE A 144 9.08 -10.38 -1.56
N ASN A 145 8.93 -9.19 -2.14
CA ASN A 145 9.71 -8.76 -3.27
C ASN A 145 11.01 -8.11 -2.76
N HIS A 146 12.10 -8.87 -2.76
CA HIS A 146 13.40 -8.38 -2.31
C HIS A 146 13.97 -7.27 -3.22
N GLU A 147 13.70 -7.32 -4.53
CA GLU A 147 14.16 -6.28 -5.47
C GLU A 147 13.52 -4.91 -5.19
N LYS A 148 12.27 -4.93 -4.69
CA LYS A 148 11.55 -3.72 -4.27
C LYS A 148 11.69 -3.38 -2.80
N THR A 149 12.49 -4.14 -2.05
CA THR A 149 12.76 -3.86 -0.65
C THR A 149 13.79 -2.73 -0.53
N VAL A 150 13.40 -1.63 0.10
CA VAL A 150 14.21 -0.39 0.15
C VAL A 150 14.32 0.12 1.58
N PHE A 151 15.56 0.21 2.05
CA PHE A 151 15.92 0.90 3.29
C PHE A 151 16.25 2.37 2.98
N SER A 152 15.74 3.27 3.80
CA SER A 152 16.00 4.71 3.69
C SER A 152 16.07 5.34 5.07
N SER A 153 16.69 6.51 5.14
CA SER A 153 16.82 7.28 6.37
C SER A 153 16.53 8.74 6.11
N LYS A 154 16.45 9.56 7.15
CA LYS A 154 16.28 11.01 7.05
C LYS A 154 17.44 11.72 6.32
N GLY A 155 18.58 11.05 6.13
CA GLY A 155 19.65 11.53 5.26
C GLY A 155 19.36 11.38 3.76
N HIS A 156 18.35 10.57 3.41
CA HIS A 156 17.95 10.29 2.03
C HIS A 156 16.49 10.69 1.79
N ASN A 157 16.09 10.64 0.52
CA ASN A 157 14.72 10.90 0.14
C ASN A 157 13.82 9.74 0.61
N ARG A 158 12.80 10.06 1.40
CA ARG A 158 11.86 9.09 1.96
C ARG A 158 10.50 9.29 1.33
N HIS A 159 9.90 8.21 0.85
CA HIS A 159 8.58 8.23 0.23
C HIS A 159 7.73 7.10 0.78
N VAL A 160 6.46 7.38 1.08
CA VAL A 160 5.45 6.38 1.46
C VAL A 160 4.26 6.54 0.52
N THR A 161 3.92 5.48 -0.23
CA THR A 161 2.80 5.49 -1.20
C THR A 161 2.79 6.73 -2.13
N GLY A 162 3.97 7.12 -2.63
CA GLY A 162 4.15 8.26 -3.53
C GLY A 162 4.07 9.66 -2.89
N ILE A 163 4.05 9.75 -1.56
CA ILE A 163 4.16 11.00 -0.79
C ILE A 163 5.57 11.08 -0.18
N THR A 164 6.21 12.23 -0.33
CA THR A 164 7.53 12.51 0.24
C THR A 164 7.41 12.89 1.71
N LEU A 165 8.25 12.30 2.56
CA LEU A 165 8.45 12.70 3.95
C LEU A 165 9.66 13.62 4.03
N THR A 166 9.45 14.89 4.33
CA THR A 166 10.52 15.89 4.36
C THR A 166 11.36 15.79 5.63
N ASN A 167 12.54 16.43 5.63
CA ASN A 167 13.43 16.46 6.78
C ASN A 167 12.91 17.33 7.94
N ASP A 168 12.02 18.27 7.66
CA ASP A 168 11.28 19.06 8.66
C ASP A 168 9.97 18.39 9.11
N ASN A 169 9.84 17.08 8.88
CA ASN A 169 8.68 16.26 9.28
C ASN A 169 7.35 16.80 8.72
N LYS A 170 7.32 17.15 7.43
CA LYS A 170 6.10 17.50 6.69
C LYS A 170 5.87 16.53 5.53
N LEU A 171 4.62 16.45 5.09
CA LEU A 171 4.30 15.75 3.85
C LEU A 171 4.53 16.68 2.67
N SER A 172 5.06 16.13 1.58
CA SER A 172 5.20 16.84 0.32
C SER A 172 4.78 15.98 -0.86
N ILE A 173 4.27 16.64 -1.90
CA ILE A 173 3.98 15.97 -3.18
C ILE A 173 5.23 15.67 -4.01
N GLY A 174 6.41 16.10 -3.55
CA GLY A 174 7.71 15.88 -4.19
C GLY A 174 8.06 16.94 -5.25
N ARG A 175 9.36 17.19 -5.45
CA ARG A 175 9.88 18.26 -6.33
C ARG A 175 9.40 18.12 -7.77
N GLU A 176 9.38 16.91 -8.31
CA GLU A 176 8.97 16.64 -9.69
C GLU A 176 7.51 17.04 -9.92
N ARG A 177 6.60 16.61 -9.04
CA ARG A 177 5.18 16.94 -9.14
C ARG A 177 4.93 18.44 -8.95
N LYS A 178 5.66 19.11 -8.05
CA LYS A 178 5.63 20.58 -7.91
C LYS A 178 5.99 21.28 -9.22
N ARG A 179 7.13 20.91 -9.84
CA ARG A 179 7.57 21.49 -11.12
C ARG A 179 6.56 21.27 -12.23
N LYS A 180 5.98 20.08 -12.32
CA LYS A 180 4.93 19.76 -13.30
C LYS A 180 3.71 20.66 -13.12
N ILE A 181 3.23 20.83 -11.88
CA ILE A 181 2.08 21.71 -11.60
C ILE A 181 2.40 23.15 -11.98
N SER A 182 3.55 23.69 -11.55
CA SER A 182 3.94 25.07 -11.90
C SER A 182 4.03 25.29 -13.41
N ALA A 183 4.60 24.34 -14.16
CA ALA A 183 4.65 24.41 -15.61
C ALA A 183 3.24 24.40 -16.23
N MET A 184 2.36 23.49 -15.78
CA MET A 184 0.98 23.43 -16.26
C MET A 184 0.20 24.71 -15.96
N ILE A 185 0.36 25.31 -14.78
CA ILE A 185 -0.26 26.61 -14.45
C ILE A 185 0.22 27.70 -15.43
N HIS A 186 1.53 27.77 -15.70
CA HIS A 186 2.07 28.73 -16.65
C HIS A 186 1.51 28.50 -18.07
N HIS A 187 1.38 27.25 -18.52
CA HIS A 187 0.75 26.94 -19.81
C HIS A 187 -0.74 27.29 -19.83
N PHE A 188 -1.46 27.10 -18.72
CA PHE A 188 -2.86 27.49 -18.59
C PHE A 188 -3.05 29.00 -18.79
N ILE A 189 -2.26 29.81 -18.06
CA ILE A 189 -2.34 31.28 -18.10
C ILE A 189 -2.05 31.79 -19.52
N ASN A 190 -1.15 31.13 -20.24
CA ASN A 190 -0.81 31.49 -21.62
C ASN A 190 -1.77 30.92 -22.68
N GLY A 191 -2.88 30.28 -22.28
CA GLY A 191 -3.85 29.69 -23.21
C GLY A 191 -3.30 28.50 -24.01
N LYS A 192 -2.26 27.83 -23.51
CA LYS A 192 -1.54 26.75 -24.22
C LYS A 192 -2.00 25.34 -23.82
N LEU A 193 -2.92 25.20 -22.86
CA LEU A 193 -3.45 23.89 -22.45
C LEU A 193 -4.72 23.55 -23.23
N SER A 194 -4.81 22.29 -23.63
CA SER A 194 -6.07 21.67 -24.07
C SER A 194 -7.05 21.46 -22.91
N THR A 195 -8.33 21.25 -23.22
CA THR A 195 -9.38 20.95 -22.22
C THR A 195 -9.02 19.75 -21.33
N ASP A 196 -8.45 18.69 -21.91
CA ASP A 196 -8.03 17.51 -21.15
C ASP A 196 -6.89 17.81 -20.18
N GLU A 197 -5.96 18.68 -20.57
CA GLU A 197 -4.86 19.07 -19.71
C GLU A 197 -5.32 20.02 -18.59
N CYS A 198 -6.31 20.87 -18.85
CA CYS A 198 -7.00 21.64 -17.80
C CYS A 198 -7.63 20.71 -16.76
N ASN A 199 -8.35 19.66 -17.19
CA ASN A 199 -8.93 18.68 -16.28
C ASN A 199 -7.87 17.93 -15.46
N LYS A 200 -6.73 17.58 -16.10
CA LYS A 200 -5.57 17.00 -15.39
C LYS A 200 -4.99 17.97 -14.37
N LEU A 201 -4.86 19.26 -14.70
CA LEU A 201 -4.37 20.30 -13.80
C LEU A 201 -5.28 20.43 -12.57
N VAL A 202 -6.60 20.45 -12.75
CA VAL A 202 -7.57 20.50 -11.65
C VAL A 202 -7.35 19.33 -10.68
N GLY A 203 -7.20 18.10 -11.20
CA GLY A 203 -6.91 16.92 -10.38
C GLY A 203 -5.59 17.03 -9.61
N LEU A 204 -4.54 17.53 -10.26
CA LEU A 204 -3.24 17.74 -9.61
C LEU A 204 -3.28 18.82 -8.53
N LEU A 205 -4.03 19.91 -8.75
CA LEU A 205 -4.22 20.97 -7.77
C LEU A 205 -5.03 20.48 -6.56
N ALA A 206 -6.09 19.72 -6.77
CA ALA A 206 -6.85 19.09 -5.70
C ALA A 206 -5.98 18.13 -4.87
N PHE A 207 -5.12 17.35 -5.53
CA PHE A 207 -4.14 16.49 -4.87
C PHE A 207 -3.12 17.30 -4.05
N ALA A 208 -2.55 18.37 -4.61
CA ALA A 208 -1.62 19.25 -3.92
C ALA A 208 -2.27 19.92 -2.70
N LYS A 209 -3.50 20.42 -2.83
CA LYS A 209 -4.29 20.99 -1.74
C LYS A 209 -4.50 20.00 -0.60
N ASN A 210 -4.72 18.71 -0.91
CA ASN A 210 -4.92 17.68 0.10
C ASN A 210 -3.60 17.30 0.81
N ILE A 211 -2.51 17.06 0.06
CA ILE A 211 -1.26 16.54 0.62
C ILE A 211 -0.39 17.66 1.22
N GLU A 212 -0.22 18.77 0.51
CA GLU A 212 0.69 19.87 0.86
C GLU A 212 -0.02 21.25 0.68
N PRO A 213 -0.94 21.61 1.60
CA PRO A 213 -1.75 22.82 1.48
C PRO A 213 -0.93 24.12 1.39
N SER A 214 0.25 24.18 2.01
CA SER A 214 1.14 25.34 1.96
C SER A 214 1.65 25.62 0.55
N PHE A 215 2.00 24.57 -0.20
CA PHE A 215 2.42 24.70 -1.60
C PHE A 215 1.26 25.15 -2.49
N TYR A 216 0.05 24.61 -2.26
CA TYR A 216 -1.14 25.05 -3.00
C TYR A 216 -1.45 26.53 -2.77
N LYS A 217 -1.26 27.04 -1.54
CA LYS A 217 -1.48 28.46 -1.21
C LYS A 217 -0.41 29.40 -1.78
N SER A 218 0.76 28.89 -2.14
CA SER A 218 1.87 29.71 -2.68
C SER A 218 1.89 29.79 -4.21
N MET A 219 1.01 29.06 -4.90
CA MET A 219 0.82 29.13 -6.35
C MET A 219 0.00 30.37 -6.71
#